data_AF-A0A8H5ESK3-F1
#
_entry.id   AF-A0A8H5ESK3-F1
#
_cell.length_a   1.000
_cell.length_b   1.000
_cell.length_c   1.000
_cell.angle_alpha   90.00
_cell.angle_beta   90.00
_cell.angle_gamma   90.00
#
_symmetry.space_group_name_H-M   'P 1'
#
loop_
_entity.id
_entity.type
_entity.pdbx_description
1 polymer ?
#
loop_
_entity_poly.entity_id
_entity_poly.type
_entity_poly.pdbx_seq_one_letter_code
_entity_poly.pdbx_strand_id
1 'polypeptide(L)'
;MAKELPHLAIHPLLVYSQHDVLPGHVTPLMWDLHETPDGIHFVDNPDEPLALEHLEEDATKPSLTSLTITCGVLPADCPIIIKQKLGINVSDVLRGIYAAVHRRISHDEWNELSSKEQARITATFEERCNKSTDPQATRKNGVLRIDCLLQHTSFAGLSVSPDEEDTCILTLRRSR
;
A
#
# COMPACT_ATOMS: atom_id res chain seq x y z
N MET A 1 -29.58 2.08 -24.71
CA MET A 1 -29.65 1.52 -23.35
C MET A 1 -28.25 1.53 -22.79
N ALA A 2 -27.95 2.47 -21.90
CA ALA A 2 -26.67 2.48 -21.20
C ALA A 2 -26.66 1.28 -20.25
N LYS A 3 -25.71 0.36 -20.44
CA LYS A 3 -25.44 -0.71 -19.49
C LYS A 3 -24.87 0.00 -18.26
N GLU A 4 -25.59 0.00 -17.13
CA GLU A 4 -24.97 0.39 -15.85
C GLU A 4 -23.80 -0.59 -15.64
N LEU A 5 -22.58 -0.07 -15.77
CA LEU A 5 -21.39 -0.82 -15.38
C LEU A 5 -21.52 -1.07 -13.87
N PRO A 6 -21.38 -2.31 -13.38
CA PRO A 6 -21.34 -2.55 -11.95
C PRO A 6 -20.19 -1.71 -11.39
N HIS A 7 -20.51 -0.72 -10.55
CA HIS A 7 -19.50 0.09 -9.88
C HIS A 7 -18.69 -0.83 -8.98
N LEU A 8 -17.39 -0.96 -9.26
CA LEU A 8 -16.46 -1.68 -8.40
C LEU A 8 -16.55 -1.08 -6.99
N ALA A 9 -16.95 -1.89 -6.02
CA ALA A 9 -17.00 -1.49 -4.62
C ALA A 9 -15.82 -2.11 -3.88
N ILE A 10 -15.03 -1.29 -3.17
CA ILE A 10 -13.89 -1.74 -2.37
C ILE A 10 -14.38 -2.18 -0.98
N HIS A 11 -13.76 -3.21 -0.42
CA HIS A 11 -14.04 -3.68 0.94
C HIS A 11 -13.91 -2.55 1.98
N PRO A 12 -14.81 -2.43 2.98
CA PRO A 12 -14.77 -1.34 3.99
C PRO A 12 -13.46 -1.21 4.76
N LEU A 13 -12.69 -2.30 4.91
CA LEU A 13 -11.36 -2.24 5.53
C LEU A 13 -10.31 -1.55 4.65
N LEU A 14 -10.48 -1.67 3.34
CA LEU A 14 -9.54 -1.15 2.36
C LEU A 14 -9.95 0.22 1.84
N VAL A 15 -11.20 0.63 1.99
CA VAL A 15 -11.71 1.87 1.38
C VAL A 15 -11.07 3.11 1.98
N TYR A 16 -10.66 4.03 1.12
CA TYR A 16 -10.29 5.38 1.49
C TYR A 16 -11.55 6.23 1.73
N SER A 17 -11.61 6.93 2.85
CA SER A 17 -12.62 7.95 3.13
C SER A 17 -11.97 9.32 3.27
N GLN A 18 -12.45 10.33 2.56
CA GLN A 18 -12.03 11.71 2.82
C GLN A 18 -12.48 12.22 4.21
N HIS A 19 -13.46 11.54 4.82
CA HIS A 19 -13.94 11.84 6.16
C HIS A 19 -13.16 11.02 7.17
N ASP A 20 -12.60 11.73 8.14
CA ASP A 20 -11.92 11.13 9.28
C ASP A 20 -12.90 10.22 10.07
N VAL A 21 -12.55 8.94 10.20
CA VAL A 21 -13.21 7.99 11.12
C VAL A 21 -12.89 8.36 12.57
N LEU A 22 -11.61 8.68 12.82
CA LEU A 22 -11.10 9.36 14.01
C LEU A 22 -10.18 10.50 13.58
N PRO A 23 -9.89 11.50 14.43
CA PRO A 23 -9.01 12.62 14.08
C PRO A 23 -7.67 12.14 13.46
N GLY A 24 -7.48 12.44 12.16
CA GLY A 24 -6.30 12.05 11.39
C GLY A 24 -6.29 10.62 10.82
N HIS A 25 -7.42 9.92 10.81
CA HIS A 25 -7.59 8.56 10.28
C HIS A 25 -8.73 8.49 9.27
N VAL A 26 -8.41 8.05 8.05
CA VAL A 26 -9.31 8.00 6.88
C VAL A 26 -9.69 6.58 6.45
N THR A 27 -9.14 5.59 7.15
CA THR A 27 -9.39 4.15 6.99
C THR A 27 -9.51 3.57 8.40
N PRO A 28 -10.32 2.50 8.59
CA PRO A 28 -10.42 1.83 9.88
C PRO A 28 -9.15 1.06 10.28
N LEU A 29 -8.18 0.90 9.37
CA LEU A 29 -6.93 0.17 9.65
C LEU A 29 -5.80 1.11 10.08
N MET A 30 -5.08 0.70 11.13
CA MET A 30 -3.81 1.28 11.51
C MET A 30 -2.69 0.35 11.03
N TRP A 31 -1.95 0.82 10.03
CA TRP A 31 -0.84 0.06 9.45
C TRP A 31 0.25 1.00 8.93
N ASP A 32 1.47 0.86 9.43
CA ASP A 32 2.66 1.40 8.79
C ASP A 32 3.22 0.36 7.81
N LEU A 33 3.48 0.78 6.57
CA LEU A 33 3.95 -0.10 5.52
C LEU A 33 5.32 -0.72 5.80
N HIS A 34 6.09 -0.25 6.79
CA HIS A 34 7.31 -0.91 7.26
C HIS A 34 7.04 -2.24 7.98
N GLU A 35 5.83 -2.41 8.51
CA GLU A 35 5.42 -3.56 9.31
C GLU A 35 4.75 -4.61 8.43
N THR A 36 4.89 -5.88 8.81
CA THR A 36 4.20 -6.96 8.10
C THR A 36 2.68 -6.82 8.28
N PRO A 37 1.87 -7.23 7.29
CA PRO A 37 0.41 -7.17 7.38
C PRO A 37 -0.20 -7.98 8.55
N ASP A 38 0.58 -8.87 9.18
CA ASP A 38 0.13 -9.68 10.31
C ASP A 38 -0.07 -8.85 11.60
N GLY A 39 0.53 -7.64 11.67
CA GLY A 39 0.40 -6.70 12.79
C GLY A 39 -0.63 -5.60 12.56
N ILE A 40 -1.57 -5.77 11.62
CA ILE A 40 -2.59 -4.76 11.33
C ILE A 40 -3.66 -4.76 12.42
N HIS A 41 -3.98 -3.57 12.91
CA HIS A 41 -4.99 -3.35 13.95
C HIS A 41 -6.09 -2.41 13.47
N PHE A 42 -7.24 -2.48 14.14
CA PHE A 42 -8.27 -1.46 13.99
C PHE A 42 -7.86 -0.17 14.69
N VAL A 43 -8.23 0.95 14.11
CA VAL A 43 -8.05 2.28 14.72
C VAL A 43 -8.82 2.38 16.05
N ASP A 44 -10.03 1.83 16.10
CA ASP A 44 -10.90 1.89 17.29
C ASP A 44 -10.53 0.83 18.36
N ASN A 45 -9.71 -0.16 17.99
CA ASN A 45 -9.29 -1.25 18.89
C ASN A 45 -7.84 -1.66 18.59
N PRO A 46 -6.85 -0.90 19.08
CA PRO A 46 -5.44 -1.12 18.78
C PRO A 46 -4.86 -2.37 19.46
N ASP A 47 -5.52 -2.89 20.50
CA ASP A 47 -5.05 -4.04 21.27
C ASP A 47 -5.44 -5.39 20.64
N GLU A 48 -6.35 -5.37 19.65
CA GLU A 48 -6.85 -6.57 18.99
C GLU A 48 -6.37 -6.62 17.52
N PRO A 49 -5.65 -7.68 17.11
CA PRO A 49 -5.27 -7.85 15.72
C PRO A 49 -6.50 -8.11 14.85
N LEU A 50 -6.42 -7.76 13.57
CA LEU A 50 -7.49 -8.01 12.61
C LEU A 50 -7.82 -9.52 12.55
N ALA A 51 -9.07 -9.89 12.84
CA ALA A 51 -9.50 -11.28 12.83
C ALA A 51 -9.36 -11.90 11.43
N LEU A 52 -8.93 -13.17 11.37
CA LEU A 52 -8.66 -13.90 10.12
C LEU A 52 -9.86 -13.91 9.16
N GLU A 53 -11.07 -13.97 9.71
CA GLU A 53 -12.31 -13.95 8.93
C GLU A 53 -12.42 -12.72 8.01
N HIS A 54 -12.08 -11.52 8.51
CA HIS A 54 -12.13 -10.30 7.71
C HIS A 54 -11.03 -10.24 6.63
N LEU A 55 -9.92 -10.95 6.85
CA LEU A 55 -8.82 -11.05 5.89
C LEU A 55 -9.16 -11.97 4.70
N GLU A 56 -10.02 -12.96 4.92
CA GLU A 56 -10.48 -13.90 3.90
C GLU A 56 -11.67 -13.38 3.09
N GLU A 57 -12.31 -12.28 3.50
CA GLU A 57 -13.37 -11.62 2.73
C GLU A 57 -12.88 -11.05 1.40
N ASP A 58 -13.74 -11.06 0.38
CA ASP A 58 -13.46 -10.48 -0.93
C ASP A 58 -13.05 -8.99 -0.80
N ALA A 59 -11.93 -8.62 -1.42
CA ALA A 59 -11.43 -7.25 -1.41
C ALA A 59 -12.32 -6.29 -2.21
N THR A 60 -13.11 -6.83 -3.14
CA THR A 60 -13.98 -6.06 -4.02
C THR A 60 -15.31 -6.74 -4.23
N LYS A 61 -16.35 -5.95 -4.56
CA LYS A 61 -17.65 -6.43 -5.03
C LYS A 61 -17.94 -5.80 -6.39
N PRO A 62 -18.09 -6.59 -7.47
CA PRO A 62 -17.88 -8.05 -7.54
C PRO A 62 -16.42 -8.46 -7.22
N SER A 63 -16.23 -9.72 -6.81
CA SER A 63 -14.89 -10.27 -6.53
C SER A 63 -14.07 -10.32 -7.83
N LEU A 64 -12.94 -9.61 -7.83
CA LEU A 64 -12.01 -9.57 -8.96
C LEU A 64 -10.96 -10.66 -8.86
N THR A 65 -10.50 -11.16 -10.00
CA THR A 65 -9.38 -12.11 -10.09
C THR A 65 -8.05 -11.44 -10.47
N SER A 66 -8.11 -10.18 -10.90
CA SER A 66 -6.96 -9.33 -11.19
C SER A 66 -7.28 -7.93 -10.68
N LEU A 67 -6.39 -7.35 -9.88
CA LEU A 67 -6.51 -5.98 -9.37
C LEU A 67 -5.19 -5.25 -9.60
N THR A 68 -5.29 -4.07 -10.20
CA THR A 68 -4.15 -3.16 -10.37
C THR A 68 -4.23 -2.10 -9.29
N ILE A 69 -3.12 -1.81 -8.60
CA ILE A 69 -3.05 -0.73 -7.62
C ILE A 69 -1.92 0.22 -8.03
N THR A 70 -2.25 1.48 -8.24
CA THR A 70 -1.29 2.55 -8.50
C THR A 70 -1.07 3.36 -7.23
N CYS A 71 0.08 4.04 -7.14
CA CYS A 71 0.37 4.94 -6.03
C CYS A 71 1.08 6.17 -6.60
N GLY A 72 0.56 7.37 -6.35
CA GLY A 72 1.12 8.61 -6.92
C GLY A 72 2.53 8.96 -6.45
N VAL A 73 3.07 8.23 -5.47
CA VAL A 73 4.46 8.38 -4.98
C VAL A 73 5.40 7.38 -5.65
N LEU A 74 4.87 6.25 -6.11
CA LEU A 74 5.65 5.26 -6.86
C LEU A 74 5.66 5.62 -8.36
N PRO A 75 6.70 5.23 -9.12
CA PRO A 75 6.71 5.40 -10.56
C PRO A 75 5.47 4.79 -11.24
N ALA A 76 4.89 5.51 -12.21
CA ALA A 76 3.61 5.14 -12.83
C ALA A 76 3.70 3.87 -13.69
N ASP A 77 4.88 3.57 -14.22
CA ASP A 77 5.22 2.36 -14.98
C ASP A 77 5.27 1.08 -14.11
N CYS A 78 5.06 1.24 -12.81
CA CYS A 78 5.42 0.25 -11.81
C CYS A 78 4.26 -0.15 -10.87
N PRO A 79 3.06 -0.46 -11.42
CA PRO A 79 1.88 -0.76 -10.62
C PRO A 79 2.04 -2.05 -9.81
N ILE A 80 1.23 -2.15 -8.76
CA ILE A 80 1.07 -3.36 -7.95
C ILE A 80 -0.02 -4.20 -8.62
N ILE A 81 0.34 -5.36 -9.14
CA ILE A 81 -0.60 -6.24 -9.84
C ILE A 81 -0.81 -7.48 -9.01
N ILE A 82 -2.06 -7.71 -8.59
CA ILE A 82 -2.47 -8.84 -7.76
C ILE A 82 -3.35 -9.73 -8.62
N LYS A 83 -3.05 -11.03 -8.67
CA LYS A 83 -3.81 -12.00 -9.45
C LYS A 83 -4.11 -13.25 -8.63
N GLN A 84 -5.39 -13.60 -8.55
CA GLN A 84 -5.87 -14.79 -7.85
C GLN A 84 -6.93 -15.51 -8.67
N LYS A 85 -6.90 -16.85 -8.64
CA LYS A 85 -7.82 -17.66 -9.47
C LYS A 85 -9.26 -17.67 -8.94
N LEU A 86 -9.44 -17.52 -7.64
CA LEU A 86 -10.73 -17.71 -6.95
C LEU A 86 -11.39 -16.39 -6.51
N GLY A 87 -10.78 -15.26 -6.82
CA GLY A 87 -11.10 -13.96 -6.21
C GLY A 87 -9.95 -13.46 -5.34
N ILE A 88 -9.82 -12.15 -5.26
CA ILE A 88 -8.82 -11.46 -4.45
C ILE A 88 -9.47 -11.10 -3.11
N ASN A 89 -8.89 -11.55 -2.00
CA ASN A 89 -9.34 -11.19 -0.67
C ASN A 89 -8.56 -10.01 -0.08
N VAL A 90 -8.99 -9.53 1.09
CA VAL A 90 -8.34 -8.41 1.79
C VAL A 90 -6.87 -8.72 2.11
N SER A 91 -6.56 -9.96 2.54
CA SER A 91 -5.18 -10.39 2.82
C SER A 91 -4.28 -10.31 1.59
N ASP A 92 -4.77 -10.73 0.43
CA ASP A 92 -4.04 -10.66 -0.85
C ASP A 92 -3.67 -9.22 -1.19
N VAL A 93 -4.60 -8.29 -0.98
CA VAL A 93 -4.37 -6.85 -1.20
C VAL A 93 -3.27 -6.32 -0.29
N LEU A 94 -3.40 -6.54 1.01
CA LEU A 94 -2.44 -6.04 2.01
C LEU A 94 -1.05 -6.64 1.79
N ARG A 95 -0.96 -7.95 1.53
CA ARG A 95 0.30 -8.64 1.21
C ARG A 95 0.89 -8.18 -0.12
N GLY A 96 0.05 -7.96 -1.13
CA GLY A 96 0.47 -7.41 -2.43
C GLY A 96 1.09 -6.03 -2.30
N ILE A 97 0.46 -5.15 -1.52
CA ILE A 97 1.00 -3.82 -1.22
C ILE A 97 2.34 -3.93 -0.48
N TYR A 98 2.40 -4.72 0.60
CA TYR A 98 3.61 -4.93 1.38
C TYR A 98 4.78 -5.43 0.53
N ALA A 99 4.54 -6.47 -0.28
CA ALA A 99 5.55 -7.04 -1.16
C ALA A 99 6.04 -6.04 -2.21
N ALA A 100 5.15 -5.21 -2.75
CA ALA A 100 5.52 -4.22 -3.75
C ALA A 100 6.40 -3.10 -3.18
N VAL A 101 6.07 -2.58 -2.00
CA VAL A 101 6.86 -1.49 -1.37
C VAL A 101 8.18 -2.01 -0.81
N HIS A 102 8.27 -3.29 -0.43
CA HIS A 102 9.52 -3.93 0.00
C HIS A 102 10.42 -4.41 -1.14
N ARG A 103 10.01 -4.20 -2.40
CA ARG A 103 10.85 -4.52 -3.55
C ARG A 103 11.99 -3.51 -3.68
N ARG A 104 13.18 -4.00 -4.03
CA ARG A 104 14.30 -3.13 -4.42
C ARG A 104 13.93 -2.36 -5.69
N ILE A 105 14.27 -1.07 -5.72
CA ILE A 105 14.15 -0.27 -6.95
C ILE A 105 15.20 -0.72 -7.98
N SER A 106 14.82 -0.71 -9.25
CA SER A 106 15.73 -0.94 -10.36
C SER A 106 16.66 0.27 -10.60
N HIS A 107 17.71 0.07 -11.39
CA HIS A 107 18.58 1.17 -11.80
C HIS A 107 17.85 2.15 -12.71
N ASP A 108 16.92 1.66 -13.54
CA ASP A 108 16.13 2.52 -14.43
C ASP A 108 15.20 3.42 -13.61
N GLU A 109 14.45 2.84 -12.65
CA GLU A 109 13.64 3.61 -11.69
C GLU A 109 14.49 4.66 -10.95
N TRP A 110 15.73 4.33 -10.57
CA TRP A 110 16.62 5.27 -9.89
C TRP A 110 17.07 6.42 -10.80
N ASN A 111 17.39 6.13 -12.05
CA ASN A 111 17.91 7.09 -13.00
C ASN A 111 16.85 8.08 -13.50
N GLU A 112 15.56 7.71 -13.43
CA GLU A 112 14.45 8.60 -13.75
C GLU A 112 14.21 9.66 -12.67
N LEU A 113 14.69 9.43 -11.44
CA LEU A 113 14.56 10.38 -10.33
C LEU A 113 15.48 11.59 -10.53
N SER A 114 15.00 12.77 -10.16
CA SER A 114 15.85 13.95 -10.06
C SER A 114 16.91 13.80 -8.96
N SER A 115 18.02 14.52 -9.06
CA SER A 115 19.07 14.49 -8.01
C SER A 115 18.54 14.86 -6.62
N LYS A 116 17.50 15.70 -6.55
CA LYS A 116 16.84 16.08 -5.29
C LYS A 116 16.05 14.92 -4.69
N GLU A 117 15.35 14.14 -5.52
CA GLU A 117 14.62 12.95 -5.09
C GLU A 117 15.60 11.87 -4.65
N GLN A 118 16.63 11.58 -5.45
CA GLN A 118 17.69 10.64 -5.09
C GLN A 118 18.30 10.98 -3.73
N ALA A 119 18.66 12.24 -3.47
CA ALA A 119 19.22 12.65 -2.18
C ALA A 119 18.27 12.42 -1.00
N ARG A 120 16.97 12.70 -1.16
CA ARG A 120 15.96 12.46 -0.11
C ARG A 120 15.78 10.97 0.16
N ILE A 121 15.73 10.16 -0.89
CA ILE A 121 15.57 8.70 -0.80
C ILE A 121 16.81 8.07 -0.17
N THR A 122 18.02 8.52 -0.54
CA THR A 122 19.26 8.09 0.11
C THR A 122 19.23 8.37 1.60
N ALA A 123 18.78 9.55 2.02
CA ALA A 123 18.66 9.88 3.44
C ALA A 123 17.68 8.94 4.18
N THR A 124 16.51 8.66 3.58
CA THR A 124 15.54 7.70 4.15
C THR A 124 16.09 6.28 4.20
N PHE A 125 16.78 5.82 3.15
CA PHE A 125 17.47 4.53 3.12
C PHE A 125 18.53 4.41 4.23
N GLU A 126 19.36 5.44 4.41
CA GLU A 126 20.38 5.47 5.46
C GLU A 126 19.74 5.45 6.86
N GLU A 127 18.65 6.19 7.05
CA GLU A 127 17.88 6.19 8.29
C GLU A 127 17.34 4.78 8.61
N ARG A 128 16.73 4.10 7.62
CA ARG A 128 16.26 2.71 7.76
C ARG A 128 17.40 1.78 8.13
N CYS A 129 18.56 1.92 7.49
CA CYS A 129 19.74 1.11 7.82
C CYS A 129 20.25 1.36 9.24
N ASN A 130 20.21 2.59 9.73
CA ASN A 130 20.70 2.96 11.05
C ASN A 130 19.75 2.56 12.18
N LYS A 131 18.44 2.52 11.92
CA LYS A 131 17.41 2.06 12.87
C LYS A 131 17.31 0.53 12.99
N SER A 132 17.88 -0.21 12.04
CA SER A 132 17.79 -1.67 12.01
C SER A 132 18.68 -2.34 13.06
N THR A 133 18.20 -3.44 13.63
CA THR A 133 18.97 -4.33 14.52
C THR A 133 20.20 -4.93 13.81
N ASP A 134 20.13 -5.14 12.49
CA ASP A 134 21.27 -5.52 11.65
C ASP A 134 21.46 -4.53 10.49
N PRO A 135 22.25 -3.47 10.70
CA PRO A 135 22.52 -2.46 9.68
C PRO A 135 23.25 -3.00 8.44
N GLN A 136 24.02 -4.08 8.58
CA GLN A 136 24.79 -4.64 7.46
C GLN A 136 23.88 -5.47 6.54
N ALA A 137 23.02 -6.31 7.11
CA ALA A 137 22.01 -7.02 6.33
C ALA A 137 21.03 -6.04 5.67
N THR A 138 20.63 -4.98 6.39
CA THR A 138 19.70 -3.97 5.85
C THR A 138 20.31 -3.21 4.68
N ARG A 139 21.58 -2.81 4.78
CA ARG A 139 22.30 -2.18 3.66
C ARG A 139 22.41 -3.09 2.45
N LYS A 140 22.59 -4.41 2.65
CA LYS A 140 22.63 -5.39 1.55
C LYS A 140 21.31 -5.49 0.79
N ASN A 141 20.18 -5.10 1.39
CA ASN A 141 18.90 -5.02 0.68
C ASN A 141 18.84 -3.84 -0.30
N GLY A 142 19.72 -2.84 -0.16
CA GLY A 142 19.75 -1.65 -1.00
C GLY A 142 18.51 -0.78 -0.80
N VAL A 143 18.31 0.17 -1.72
CA VAL A 143 17.15 1.07 -1.70
C VAL A 143 15.90 0.29 -2.10
N LEU A 144 14.88 0.36 -1.25
CA LEU A 144 13.58 -0.26 -1.48
C LEU A 144 12.57 0.81 -1.89
N ARG A 145 11.48 0.40 -2.55
CA ARG A 145 10.39 1.32 -2.91
C ARG A 145 9.76 2.02 -1.72
N ILE A 146 9.78 1.40 -0.53
CA ILE A 146 9.34 2.02 0.71
C ILE A 146 10.22 3.23 1.09
N ASP A 147 11.51 3.22 0.73
CA ASP A 147 12.38 4.39 0.93
C ASP A 147 11.98 5.56 0.00
N CYS A 148 11.36 5.25 -1.15
CA CYS A 148 10.80 6.24 -2.07
C CYS A 148 9.53 6.92 -1.51
N LEU A 149 8.85 6.28 -0.57
CA LEU A 149 7.67 6.84 0.09
C LEU A 149 8.03 7.94 1.10
N LEU A 150 9.32 8.06 1.46
CA LEU A 150 9.84 9.03 2.41
C LEU A 150 9.10 8.95 3.75
N GLN A 151 8.32 9.96 4.11
CA GLN A 151 7.53 9.98 5.34
C GLN A 151 6.10 9.45 5.13
N HIS A 152 5.68 9.19 3.90
CA HIS A 152 4.31 8.78 3.56
C HIS A 152 4.16 7.26 3.61
N THR A 153 4.39 6.65 4.77
CA THR A 153 4.43 5.19 4.92
C THR A 153 3.19 4.59 5.57
N SER A 154 2.29 5.39 6.17
CA SER A 154 1.09 4.81 6.77
C SER A 154 -0.03 4.64 5.75
N PHE A 155 -0.66 3.48 5.76
CA PHE A 155 -1.80 3.16 4.91
C PHE A 155 -2.97 4.09 5.22
N ALA A 156 -3.61 4.62 4.19
CA ALA A 156 -4.77 5.49 4.31
C ALA A 156 -6.02 4.94 3.60
N GLY A 157 -5.89 3.86 2.82
CA GLY A 157 -6.97 3.25 2.06
C GLY A 157 -6.71 3.25 0.55
N LEU A 158 -7.68 2.65 -0.15
CA LEU A 158 -7.77 2.51 -1.60
C LEU A 158 -9.02 3.24 -2.10
N SER A 159 -8.89 3.87 -3.27
CA SER A 159 -10.02 4.45 -4.01
C SER A 159 -10.07 3.87 -5.42
N VAL A 160 -11.24 3.79 -6.03
CA VAL A 160 -11.37 3.30 -7.41
C VAL A 160 -10.83 4.35 -8.37
N SER A 161 -10.06 3.93 -9.37
CA SER A 161 -9.61 4.82 -10.44
C SER A 161 -10.82 5.22 -11.31
N PRO A 162 -11.03 6.52 -11.58
CA PRO A 162 -12.12 6.95 -12.46
C PRO A 162 -11.85 6.62 -13.93
N ASP A 163 -10.59 6.44 -14.30
CA ASP A 163 -10.14 6.35 -15.70
C ASP A 163 -9.86 4.91 -16.16
N GLU A 164 -9.66 3.98 -15.21
CA GLU A 164 -9.25 2.61 -15.50
C GLU A 164 -10.12 1.59 -14.75
N GLU A 165 -10.64 0.60 -15.47
CA GLU A 165 -11.35 -0.55 -14.88
C GLU A 165 -10.40 -1.41 -14.05
N ASP A 166 -10.91 -1.98 -12.95
CA ASP A 166 -10.15 -2.86 -12.04
C ASP A 166 -8.83 -2.28 -11.50
N THR A 167 -8.70 -0.94 -11.54
CA THR A 167 -7.58 -0.19 -10.97
C THR A 167 -8.02 0.57 -9.72
N CYS A 168 -7.25 0.44 -8.66
CA CYS A 168 -7.36 1.23 -7.44
C CYS A 168 -6.16 2.16 -7.27
N ILE A 169 -6.37 3.28 -6.59
CA ILE A 169 -5.34 4.25 -6.21
C ILE A 169 -5.08 4.07 -4.71
N LEU A 170 -3.84 3.76 -4.36
CA LEU A 170 -3.34 3.68 -2.99
C LEU A 170 -3.05 5.08 -2.45
N THR A 171 -3.76 5.45 -1.40
CA THR A 171 -3.53 6.68 -0.65
C THR A 171 -2.69 6.38 0.59
N LEU A 172 -1.69 7.22 0.83
CA LEU A 172 -0.76 7.12 1.96
C LEU A 172 -0.75 8.43 2.74
N ARG A 173 -0.54 8.33 4.05
CA ARG A 173 -0.40 9.47 4.95
C ARG A 173 1.00 9.50 5.55
N ARG A 174 1.36 10.64 6.13
CA ARG A 174 2.62 10.72 6.86
C ARG A 174 2.55 9.91 8.14
N SER A 175 3.55 9.09 8.37
CA SER A 175 3.76 8.43 9.66
C SER A 175 4.14 9.50 10.69
N ARG A 176 3.55 9.41 11.89
CA ARG A 176 3.70 10.42 12.95
C ARG A 176 5.00 10.27 13.73
#